data_AF-A0A2T1GKM6-F1
#
_entry.id   AF-A0A2T1GKM6-F1
#
_cell.length_a   1.000
_cell.length_b   1.000
_cell.length_c   1.000
_cell.angle_alpha   90.00
_cell.angle_beta   90.00
_cell.angle_gamma   90.00
#
_symmetry.space_group_name_H-M   'P 1'
#
loop_
_entity.id
_entity.type
_entity.pdbx_description
1 polymer ?
#
loop_
_entity_poly.entity_id
_entity_poly.type
_entity_poly.pdbx_seq_one_letter_code
_entity_poly.pdbx_strand_id
1 'polypeptide(L)'
;MIEAASQAKLFKKEITLKFDGSMPEAEPLPDKKVRVKLTDESGTVFSAILNAKSLRKAAATAAQLEHWIGAISGQLQKGADGWEIAIAGIQVFEQKIKPAKDEIQEAVEA
;
A
#
# COMPACT_ATOMS: atom_id res chain seq x y z
N MET A 1 -25.27 -22.78 24.46
CA MET A 1 -24.63 -21.95 23.41
C MET A 1 -23.55 -21.14 24.10
N ILE A 2 -22.28 -21.52 23.96
CA ILE A 2 -21.16 -20.68 24.40
C ILE A 2 -20.25 -20.59 23.19
N GLU A 3 -20.27 -19.40 22.60
CA GLU A 3 -19.57 -19.00 21.40
C GLU A 3 -18.07 -19.24 21.60
N ALA A 4 -17.48 -20.04 20.73
CA ALA A 4 -16.06 -20.32 20.75
C ALA A 4 -15.31 -19.01 20.57
N ALA A 5 -14.69 -18.53 21.65
CA ALA A 5 -13.63 -17.55 21.59
C ALA A 5 -12.49 -18.18 20.78
N SER A 6 -12.57 -18.02 19.45
CA SER A 6 -11.54 -18.37 18.51
C SER A 6 -10.36 -17.46 18.83
N GLN A 7 -9.49 -17.96 19.71
CA GLN A 7 -8.23 -17.35 20.08
C GLN A 7 -7.41 -17.25 18.79
N ALA A 8 -7.55 -16.12 18.10
CA ALA A 8 -6.91 -15.91 16.81
C ALA A 8 -5.40 -15.92 17.06
N LYS A 9 -4.77 -17.01 16.62
CA LYS A 9 -3.32 -17.19 16.62
C LYS A 9 -2.72 -15.94 15.95
N LEU A 10 -1.98 -15.15 16.74
CA LEU A 10 -1.49 -13.83 16.34
C LEU A 10 -0.33 -14.00 15.35
N PHE A 11 -0.65 -14.30 14.09
CA PHE A 11 0.35 -14.27 13.02
C PHE A 11 0.64 -12.80 12.70
N LYS A 12 1.86 -12.34 12.99
CA LYS A 12 2.36 -11.05 12.52
C LYS A 12 2.53 -11.14 11.00
N LYS A 13 1.44 -11.00 10.25
CA LYS A 13 1.48 -10.89 8.80
C LYS A 13 1.83 -9.46 8.45
N GLU A 14 2.95 -9.26 7.78
CA GLU A 14 3.25 -7.99 7.14
C GLU A 14 2.67 -8.04 5.72
N ILE A 15 2.01 -6.97 5.31
CA ILE A 15 1.52 -6.81 3.93
C ILE A 15 2.21 -5.61 3.32
N THR A 16 2.58 -5.72 2.05
CA THR A 16 3.08 -4.60 1.25
C THR A 16 2.22 -4.50 -0.01
N LEU A 17 1.47 -3.41 -0.11
CA LEU A 17 0.62 -3.07 -1.25
C LEU A 17 1.34 -2.01 -2.07
N LYS A 18 1.56 -2.28 -3.35
CA LYS A 18 2.13 -1.30 -4.29
C LYS A 18 1.00 -0.67 -5.09
N PHE A 19 1.07 0.63 -5.32
CA PHE A 19 0.11 1.39 -6.09
C PHE A 19 0.85 2.42 -6.93
N ASP A 20 0.42 2.60 -8.17
CA ASP A 20 0.90 3.62 -9.09
C ASP A 20 -0.31 4.44 -9.59
N GLY A 21 -0.04 5.64 -10.11
CA GLY A 21 -1.04 6.47 -10.77
C GLY A 21 -1.93 7.34 -9.86
N SER A 22 -2.29 6.92 -8.63
CA SER A 22 -3.10 7.77 -7.74
C SER A 22 -2.92 7.48 -6.25
N MET A 23 -2.91 8.55 -5.45
CA MET A 23 -2.85 8.45 -4.00
C MET A 23 -4.18 7.89 -3.48
N PRO A 24 -4.17 6.82 -2.66
CA PRO A 24 -5.38 6.24 -2.11
C PRO A 24 -6.11 7.21 -1.16
N GLU A 25 -7.43 7.03 -1.03
CA GLU A 25 -8.28 7.93 -0.26
C GLU A 25 -7.91 7.88 1.23
N ALA A 26 -7.47 9.03 1.75
CA ALA A 26 -6.98 9.17 3.11
C ALA A 26 -7.96 9.98 3.97
N GLU A 27 -8.64 9.29 4.88
CA GLU A 27 -9.51 9.87 5.90
C GLU A 27 -8.66 10.34 7.10
N PRO A 28 -8.65 11.64 7.45
CA PRO A 28 -7.92 12.14 8.61
C PRO A 28 -8.56 11.64 9.91
N LEU A 29 -7.73 11.06 10.79
CA LEU A 29 -8.11 10.66 12.14
C LEU A 29 -7.64 11.72 13.16
N PRO A 30 -8.33 11.85 14.32
CA PRO A 30 -8.02 12.86 15.34
C PRO A 30 -6.61 12.74 15.95
N ASP A 31 -5.94 11.60 15.81
CA ASP A 31 -4.63 11.31 16.43
C ASP A 31 -3.41 11.68 15.56
N LYS A 32 -3.52 12.67 14.66
CA LYS A 32 -2.49 12.98 13.62
C LYS A 32 -2.17 11.78 12.71
N LYS A 33 -3.05 10.81 12.68
CA LYS A 33 -3.02 9.65 11.80
C LYS A 33 -4.02 9.86 10.67
N VAL A 34 -3.84 9.13 9.59
CA VAL A 34 -4.75 9.08 8.46
C VAL A 34 -5.09 7.62 8.24
N ARG A 35 -6.38 7.32 8.12
CA ARG A 35 -6.86 6.02 7.69
C ARG A 35 -6.95 6.03 6.19
N VAL A 36 -6.39 5.04 5.53
CA VAL A 36 -6.33 4.97 4.08
C VAL A 36 -6.97 3.68 3.65
N LYS A 37 -7.97 3.75 2.78
CA LYS A 37 -8.63 2.54 2.28
C LYS A 37 -7.94 2.12 0.99
N LEU A 38 -7.46 0.89 0.97
CA LEU A 38 -6.80 0.26 -0.16
C LEU A 38 -7.64 -0.94 -0.57
N THR A 39 -8.05 -0.98 -1.83
CA THR A 39 -8.73 -2.16 -2.38
C THR A 39 -7.72 -2.91 -3.22
N ASP A 40 -7.47 -4.16 -2.89
CA ASP A 40 -6.63 -5.05 -3.69
C ASP A 40 -7.37 -5.53 -4.95
N GLU A 41 -6.65 -6.02 -5.94
CA GLU A 41 -7.21 -6.61 -7.18
C GLU A 41 -8.19 -7.75 -6.89
N SER A 42 -8.03 -8.42 -5.74
CA SER A 42 -8.96 -9.44 -5.24
C SER A 42 -10.30 -8.89 -4.70
N GLY A 43 -10.52 -7.57 -4.76
CA GLY A 43 -11.70 -6.90 -4.18
C GLY A 43 -11.68 -6.81 -2.65
N THR A 44 -10.56 -7.15 -2.01
CA THR A 44 -10.42 -7.07 -0.55
C THR A 44 -10.07 -5.65 -0.15
N VAL A 45 -10.90 -5.05 0.70
CA VAL A 45 -10.65 -3.70 1.25
C VAL A 45 -9.81 -3.81 2.51
N PHE A 46 -8.63 -3.20 2.46
CA PHE A 46 -7.71 -3.03 3.58
C PHE A 46 -7.76 -1.61 4.09
N SER A 47 -7.87 -1.44 5.40
CA SER A 47 -7.77 -0.14 6.05
C SER A 47 -6.38 0.07 6.63
N ALA A 48 -5.55 0.95 6.07
CA ALA A 48 -4.22 1.24 6.59
C ALA A 48 -4.21 2.49 7.46
N ILE A 49 -3.71 2.42 8.68
CA ILE A 49 -3.54 3.59 9.54
C ILE A 49 -2.10 4.09 9.41
N LEU A 50 -1.92 5.20 8.70
CA LEU A 50 -0.62 5.85 8.50
C LEU A 50 -0.51 7.09 9.37
N ASN A 51 0.71 7.61 9.53
CA ASN A 51 0.91 8.96 10.05
C ASN A 51 0.62 10.01 8.96
N ALA A 52 -0.13 11.07 9.29
CA ALA A 52 -0.45 12.15 8.35
C ALA A 52 0.83 12.81 7.76
N LYS A 53 1.91 12.87 8.55
CA LYS A 53 3.20 13.39 8.12
C LYS A 53 3.84 12.51 7.04
N SER A 54 3.76 11.19 7.19
CA SER A 54 4.30 10.24 6.21
C SER A 54 3.53 10.30 4.90
N LEU A 55 2.20 10.37 4.95
CA LEU A 55 1.35 10.54 3.77
C LEU A 55 1.69 11.82 3.00
N ARG A 56 1.81 12.96 3.70
CA ARG A 56 2.20 14.23 3.06
C ARG A 56 3.58 14.18 2.44
N LYS A 57 4.56 13.55 3.10
CA LYS A 57 5.91 13.37 2.54
C LYS A 57 5.87 12.53 1.27
N ALA A 58 5.18 11.39 1.31
CA ALA A 58 4.99 10.52 0.14
C ALA A 58 4.32 11.27 -1.02
N ALA A 59 3.24 12.00 -0.76
CA ALA A 59 2.55 12.81 -1.77
C ALA A 59 3.47 13.89 -2.37
N ALA A 60 4.26 14.57 -1.53
CA ALA A 60 5.21 15.58 -2.01
C ALA A 60 6.34 14.96 -2.84
N THR A 61 6.79 13.75 -2.51
CA THR A 61 7.77 13.01 -3.32
C THR A 61 7.15 12.57 -4.64
N ALA A 62 5.95 11.99 -4.62
CA ALA A 62 5.20 11.61 -5.81
C ALA A 62 4.98 12.79 -6.77
N ALA A 63 4.63 13.96 -6.24
CA ALA A 63 4.42 15.18 -7.04
C ALA A 63 5.69 15.74 -7.70
N GLN A 64 6.87 15.38 -7.20
CA GLN A 64 8.17 15.78 -7.78
C GLN A 64 8.69 14.78 -8.81
N LEU A 65 8.03 13.64 -8.99
CA LEU A 65 8.49 12.53 -9.82
C LEU A 65 7.52 12.36 -10.99
N GLU A 66 8.04 12.36 -12.22
CA GLU A 66 7.23 12.13 -13.43
C GLU A 66 6.66 10.70 -13.46
N HIS A 67 7.43 9.74 -12.95
CA HIS A 67 7.03 8.34 -12.81
C HIS A 67 7.37 7.85 -11.41
N TRP A 68 6.34 7.46 -10.66
CA TRP A 68 6.50 7.00 -9.29
C TRP A 68 5.59 5.81 -8.99
N ILE A 69 6.04 5.00 -8.04
CA ILE A 69 5.27 3.91 -7.46
C ILE A 69 5.28 4.06 -5.94
N GLY A 70 4.09 4.09 -5.36
CA GLY A 70 3.88 4.06 -3.93
C GLY A 70 3.86 2.62 -3.43
N ALA A 71 4.45 2.39 -2.26
CA ALA A 71 4.30 1.16 -1.51
C ALA A 71 3.78 1.52 -0.12
N ILE A 72 2.65 0.93 0.26
CA ILE A 72 2.15 0.93 1.63
C ILE A 72 2.48 -0.43 2.23
N SER A 73 3.39 -0.44 3.20
CA SER A 73 3.73 -1.63 3.97
C SER A 73 3.29 -1.48 5.41
N GLY A 74 2.85 -2.55 6.04
CA GLY A 74 2.53 -2.51 7.46
C GLY A 74 2.07 -3.84 8.01
N GLN A 75 1.76 -3.84 9.30
CA GLN A 75 1.35 -5.04 10.00
C GLN A 75 -0.14 -5.26 9.82
N LEU A 76 -0.50 -6.33 9.13
CA LEU A 76 -1.87 -6.76 8.96
C LEU A 76 -2.41 -7.29 10.30
N GLN A 77 -3.38 -6.58 10.85
CA GLN A 77 -4.16 -6.95 12.03
C GLN A 77 -5.62 -7.21 11.64
N LYS A 78 -6.29 -8.04 12.42
CA LYS A 78 -7.72 -8.31 12.24
C LYS A 78 -8.50 -7.23 13.00
N GLY A 79 -9.13 -6.33 12.26
CA GLY A 79 -10.03 -5.30 12.79
C GLY A 79 -11.47 -5.80 12.92
N ALA A 80 -12.36 -4.95 13.41
CA ALA A 80 -13.78 -5.28 13.61
C ALA A 80 -14.53 -5.53 12.28
N ASP A 81 -14.20 -4.78 11.23
CA ASP A 81 -14.84 -4.85 9.90
C ASP A 81 -14.06 -5.70 8.88
N GLY A 82 -12.91 -6.28 9.27
CA GLY A 82 -12.08 -7.06 8.36
C GLY A 82 -10.59 -6.89 8.63
N TRP A 83 -9.83 -6.56 7.59
CA TRP A 83 -8.38 -6.43 7.66
C TRP A 83 -7.95 -4.97 7.81
N GLU A 84 -7.19 -4.70 8.87
CA GLU A 84 -6.62 -3.40 9.14
C GLU A 84 -5.09 -3.50 9.11
N ILE A 85 -4.40 -2.51 8.56
CA ILE A 85 -2.96 -2.45 8.51
C ILE A 85 -2.51 -1.46 9.59
N ALA A 86 -2.04 -2.00 10.71
CA ALA A 86 -1.42 -1.28 11.81
C ALA A 86 -0.01 -0.84 11.42
N ILE A 87 0.43 0.28 11.98
CA ILE A 87 1.82 0.77 11.81
C ILE A 87 2.18 0.82 10.31
N ALA A 88 1.24 1.27 9.49
CA ALA A 88 1.43 1.29 8.06
C ALA A 88 2.34 2.48 7.69
N GLY A 89 3.43 2.15 7.00
CA GLY A 89 4.33 3.08 6.35
C GLY A 89 3.95 3.25 4.89
N ILE A 90 4.09 4.48 4.39
CA ILE A 90 3.98 4.79 2.96
C ILE A 90 5.35 5.23 2.48
N GLN A 91 5.79 4.67 1.37
CA GLN A 91 7.06 4.99 0.73
C GLN A 91 6.84 5.14 -0.76
N VAL A 92 7.31 6.23 -1.33
CA VAL A 92 7.23 6.47 -2.77
C VAL A 92 8.62 6.27 -3.36
N PHE A 93 8.66 5.52 -4.44
CA PHE A 93 9.87 5.23 -5.20
C PHE A 93 9.72 5.82 -6.59
N GLU A 94 10.78 6.42 -7.11
CA GLU A 94 10.85 6.80 -8.52
C GLU A 94 10.86 5.54 -9.36
N GLN A 95 9.80 5.35 -10.15
CA GLN A 95 9.77 4.28 -11.12
C GLN A 95 10.53 4.80 -12.34
N LYS A 96 11.83 4.53 -12.40
CA LYS A 96 12.58 4.73 -13.64
C LYS A 96 12.00 3.77 -14.69
N ILE A 97 11.07 4.27 -15.48
CA ILE A 97 10.73 3.68 -16.77
C ILE A 97 12.01 3.76 -17.58
N LYS A 98 12.82 2.70 -17.53
CA LYS A 98 13.69 2.42 -18.67
C LYS A 98 12.71 2.27 -19.84
N PRO A 99 12.89 3.01 -20.96
CA PRO A 99 12.02 2.83 -22.11
C PRO A 99 11.92 1.33 -22.39
N ALA A 100 10.69 0.87 -22.60
CA ALA A 100 10.40 -0.50 -22.98
C ALA A 100 11.44 -0.92 -24.02
N LYS A 101 12.30 -1.87 -23.66
CA LYS A 101 13.15 -2.52 -24.65
C LYS A 101 12.34 -3.64 -25.29
N ASP A 102 11.18 -3.28 -25.84
CA ASP A 102 10.58 -3.98 -26.97
C ASP A 102 11.38 -3.60 -28.22
N GLU A 103 12.67 -3.99 -28.24
CA GLU A 103 13.55 -3.93 -29.42
C GLU A 103 14.84 -4.74 -29.17
N ILE A 104 14.69 -5.99 -28.69
CA ILE A 104 15.71 -7.02 -28.93
C ILE A 104 15.03 -8.34 -29.33
N GLN A 105 14.29 -8.32 -30.43
CA GLN A 105 13.94 -9.54 -31.15
C GLN A 105 14.12 -9.32 -32.65
N GLU A 106 15.25 -8.78 -33.08
CA GLU A 106 15.62 -8.86 -34.50
C GLU A 106 17.14 -8.68 -34.65
N ALA A 107 17.90 -9.76 -34.46
CA ALA A 107 19.23 -9.98 -35.06
C ALA A 107 19.91 -11.22 -34.44
N VAL A 108 19.46 -12.43 -34.80
CA VAL A 108 20.38 -13.56 -35.00
C VAL A 108 19.78 -14.61 -35.93
N GLU A 109 19.47 -14.21 -37.16
CA GLU A 109 19.46 -15.17 -38.27
C GLU A 109 19.93 -14.43 -39.52
N ALA A 110 21.24 -14.53 -39.79
CA ALA A 110 21.88 -14.28 -41.07
C ALA A 110 23.26 -14.96 -41.08
#